data_AF-A0A3M6RUF7-F1
#
_entry.id   AF-A0A3M6RUF7-F1
#
_cell.length_a   1.000
_cell.length_b   1.000
_cell.length_c   1.000
_cell.angle_alpha   90.00
_cell.angle_beta   90.00
_cell.angle_gamma   90.00
#
_symmetry.space_group_name_H-M   'P 1'
#
loop_
_entity.id
_entity.type
_entity.pdbx_description
1 polymer ?
#
loop_
_entity_poly.entity_id
_entity_poly.type
_entity_poly.pdbx_seq_one_letter_code
_entity_poly.pdbx_strand_id
1 'polypeptide(L)'
;MPHSALASAPAPTPEGAATDTLAATPKGTLAATASAADAQARSAQPGRTQRSKPGHNTAAHALLAELAQRYPKLFGENPLPLKRGIFQDLASAHPELQAEALKQALGLHTRSQRYLQAVANSQARRDLQLHAVEPMAVEHSFHALAELYRRKQRRAAQAAQESQRPALQQQAREWFQQRLGKAIERSGLAAQAYAQAAQSRDPDILAMLQAAIEQATLQAAREQAMLEAFEASGVELAQFAEMYGLTAQAAEHMLVRARLRRLPSPAEAAPDAQAQAQAD
;
A
#
# COMPACT_ATOMS: atom_id res chain seq x y z
N MET A 1 29.49 -45.71 -31.33
CA MET A 1 30.76 -46.47 -31.26
C MET A 1 31.23 -46.70 -32.68
N PRO A 2 32.52 -46.56 -33.03
CA PRO A 2 33.72 -46.23 -32.23
C PRO A 2 34.42 -44.94 -32.78
N HIS A 3 35.48 -44.30 -32.26
CA HIS A 3 36.57 -44.60 -31.34
C HIS A 3 36.99 -43.31 -30.56
N SER A 4 37.45 -43.53 -29.32
CA SER A 4 38.46 -42.84 -28.47
C SER A 4 39.54 -42.03 -29.22
N ALA A 5 40.33 -41.10 -28.66
CA ALA A 5 40.46 -40.35 -27.40
C ALA A 5 41.70 -39.41 -27.52
N LEU A 6 41.87 -38.50 -26.55
CA LEU A 6 43.12 -37.81 -26.11
C LEU A 6 43.70 -36.66 -26.97
N ALA A 7 43.70 -35.42 -26.44
CA ALA A 7 44.82 -34.85 -25.65
C ALA A 7 44.90 -33.30 -25.68
N SER A 8 45.20 -32.75 -24.49
CA SER A 8 46.01 -31.55 -24.18
C SER A 8 45.58 -30.12 -24.56
N ALA A 9 45.39 -29.33 -23.50
CA ALA A 9 45.61 -27.87 -23.44
C ALA A 9 47.13 -27.53 -23.57
N PRO A 10 47.54 -26.26 -23.79
CA PRO A 10 47.53 -25.24 -22.73
C PRO A 10 47.28 -23.78 -23.18
N ALA A 11 47.17 -22.90 -22.19
CA ALA A 11 47.09 -21.43 -22.28
C ALA A 11 48.32 -20.78 -22.95
N PRO A 12 48.22 -19.46 -23.24
CA PRO A 12 49.23 -18.56 -22.67
C PRO A 12 48.68 -17.21 -22.17
N THR A 13 49.14 -16.83 -20.98
CA THR A 13 49.48 -15.44 -20.59
C THR A 13 50.95 -15.19 -20.96
N PRO A 14 51.36 -13.94 -21.22
CA PRO A 14 52.19 -13.17 -20.28
C PRO A 14 51.69 -11.70 -20.15
N GLU A 15 51.74 -11.03 -19.00
CA GLU A 15 52.94 -10.49 -18.30
C GLU A 15 53.67 -9.46 -19.19
N GLY A 16 53.95 -8.22 -18.83
CA GLY A 16 53.82 -7.41 -17.63
C GLY A 16 54.53 -6.06 -17.92
N ALA A 17 54.40 -5.07 -17.04
CA ALA A 17 55.48 -4.14 -16.65
C ALA A 17 54.90 -2.94 -15.89
N ALA A 18 55.22 -2.91 -14.60
CA ALA A 18 55.10 -1.78 -13.71
C ALA A 18 56.41 -0.97 -13.69
N THR A 19 56.29 0.32 -13.39
CA THR A 19 57.28 1.18 -12.69
C THR A 19 56.43 2.30 -12.06
N ASP A 20 56.16 2.32 -10.76
CA ASP A 20 57.00 2.70 -9.60
C ASP A 20 57.69 4.07 -9.74
N THR A 21 57.38 4.99 -8.80
CA THR A 21 58.31 5.88 -8.07
C THR A 21 57.57 7.05 -7.35
N LEU A 22 57.48 6.91 -6.02
CA LEU A 22 57.83 7.84 -4.93
C LEU A 22 57.42 9.35 -4.93
N ALA A 23 56.64 9.68 -3.89
CA ALA A 23 56.88 10.66 -2.81
C ALA A 23 57.42 12.08 -3.09
N ALA A 24 56.69 13.11 -2.60
CA ALA A 24 57.23 14.17 -1.71
C ALA A 24 56.14 15.16 -1.22
N THR A 25 56.18 15.43 0.09
CA THR A 25 55.58 16.55 0.83
C THR A 25 56.22 17.89 0.44
N PRO A 26 55.59 19.04 0.76
CA PRO A 26 56.25 19.89 1.77
C PRO A 26 55.32 20.54 2.81
N LYS A 27 55.96 20.86 3.94
CA LYS A 27 55.47 21.62 5.09
C LYS A 27 55.34 23.11 4.78
N GLY A 28 54.38 23.77 5.42
CA GLY A 28 54.33 25.23 5.59
C GLY A 28 53.54 25.56 6.85
N THR A 29 54.26 25.91 7.92
CA THR A 29 53.76 26.32 9.24
C THR A 29 53.62 27.85 9.31
N LEU A 30 52.62 28.35 10.06
CA LEU A 30 52.63 29.41 11.08
C LEU A 30 51.17 29.84 11.37
N ALA A 31 50.58 29.45 12.50
CA ALA A 31 50.41 30.24 13.75
C ALA A 31 49.37 31.39 13.58
N ALA A 32 48.41 31.70 14.44
CA ALA A 32 47.97 31.31 15.79
C ALA A 32 46.50 31.80 15.92
N THR A 33 45.60 31.24 16.73
CA THR A 33 45.47 31.54 18.17
C THR A 33 44.32 30.71 18.75
N ALA A 34 44.46 30.38 20.02
CA ALA A 34 43.57 29.54 20.81
C ALA A 34 42.28 30.26 21.23
N SER A 35 41.21 29.49 21.41
CA SER A 35 40.36 29.62 22.59
C SER A 35 39.65 28.30 22.87
N ALA A 36 39.96 27.73 24.03
CA ALA A 36 39.27 26.60 24.62
C ALA A 36 38.34 27.15 25.71
N ALA A 37 37.07 26.71 25.72
CA ALA A 37 36.31 26.49 26.94
C ALA A 37 34.95 25.81 26.61
N ASP A 38 34.82 24.59 27.15
CA ASP A 38 33.62 23.99 27.75
C ASP A 38 32.23 24.20 27.12
N ALA A 39 31.66 23.10 26.61
CA ALA A 39 30.24 22.80 26.82
C ALA A 39 30.02 21.28 26.84
N GLN A 40 29.57 20.84 28.01
CA GLN A 40 29.34 19.47 28.47
C GLN A 40 28.52 18.55 27.54
N ALA A 41 28.96 17.28 27.54
CA ALA A 41 28.15 16.07 27.72
C ALA A 41 26.80 15.97 26.97
N ARG A 42 26.85 15.42 25.76
CA ARG A 42 25.69 14.74 25.15
C ARG A 42 25.45 13.43 25.88
N SER A 43 24.60 13.48 26.90
CA SER A 43 24.02 12.29 27.52
C SER A 43 23.14 11.58 26.48
N ALA A 44 23.59 10.39 26.07
CA ALA A 44 22.77 9.43 25.34
C ALA A 44 21.59 9.03 26.22
N GLN A 45 20.38 9.47 25.87
CA GLN A 45 19.15 8.96 26.48
C GLN A 45 18.88 7.55 25.92
N PRO A 46 18.86 6.50 26.75
CA PRO A 46 18.31 5.22 26.32
C PRO A 46 16.79 5.37 26.13
N GLY A 47 16.30 4.88 25.00
CA GLY A 47 14.89 4.89 24.64
C GLY A 47 14.02 4.32 25.76
N ARG A 48 13.12 5.17 26.28
CA ARG A 48 12.04 4.80 27.19
C ARG A 48 11.08 3.85 26.46
N THR A 49 11.38 2.56 26.49
CA THR A 49 10.39 1.52 26.26
C THR A 49 9.48 1.49 27.50
N GLN A 50 8.43 2.32 27.47
CA GLN A 50 7.35 2.20 28.46
C GLN A 50 6.67 0.85 28.27
N ARG A 51 7.13 -0.18 29.01
CA ARG A 51 6.35 -1.39 29.26
C ARG A 51 5.04 -0.94 29.91
N SER A 52 3.95 -0.97 29.15
CA SER A 52 2.60 -0.75 29.67
C SER A 52 2.36 -1.70 30.84
N LYS A 53 2.02 -1.18 32.03
CA LYS A 53 1.67 -1.99 33.19
C LYS A 53 0.53 -2.97 32.82
N PRO A 54 0.58 -4.25 33.25
CA PRO A 54 -0.34 -5.30 32.81
C PRO A 54 -1.84 -4.98 33.00
N GLY A 55 -2.21 -4.13 33.97
CA GLY A 55 -3.62 -3.74 34.20
C GLY A 55 -4.24 -2.79 33.16
N HIS A 56 -3.44 -1.97 32.47
CA HIS A 56 -3.99 -0.99 31.51
C HIS A 56 -4.53 -1.64 30.24
N ASN A 57 -3.90 -2.72 29.77
CA ASN A 57 -4.41 -3.46 28.61
C ASN A 57 -5.72 -4.18 28.94
N THR A 58 -5.89 -4.69 30.16
CA THR A 58 -7.15 -5.34 30.58
C THR A 58 -8.33 -4.37 30.57
N ALA A 59 -8.15 -3.15 31.08
CA ALA A 59 -9.17 -2.12 31.05
C ALA A 59 -9.54 -1.69 29.61
N ALA A 60 -8.54 -1.52 28.73
CA ALA A 60 -8.79 -1.21 27.32
C ALA A 60 -9.52 -2.34 26.58
N HIS A 61 -9.22 -3.60 26.90
CA HIS A 61 -9.93 -4.75 26.34
C HIS A 61 -11.37 -4.86 26.85
N ALA A 62 -11.61 -4.60 28.15
CA ALA A 62 -12.95 -4.56 28.73
C ALA A 62 -13.79 -3.46 28.08
N LEU A 63 -13.25 -2.25 27.96
CA LEU A 63 -13.92 -1.13 27.30
C LEU A 63 -14.19 -1.42 25.82
N LEU A 64 -13.27 -2.07 25.12
CA LEU A 64 -13.49 -2.46 23.73
C LEU A 64 -14.65 -3.48 23.60
N ALA A 65 -14.79 -4.40 24.55
CA ALA A 65 -15.91 -5.35 24.59
C ALA A 65 -17.24 -4.63 24.86
N GLU A 66 -17.24 -3.66 25.76
CA GLU A 66 -18.40 -2.79 26.01
C GLU A 66 -18.79 -1.97 24.76
N LEU A 67 -17.82 -1.36 24.08
CA LEU A 67 -18.05 -0.65 22.82
C LEU A 67 -18.59 -1.59 21.73
N ALA A 68 -18.15 -2.85 21.68
CA ALA A 68 -18.68 -3.85 20.75
C ALA A 68 -20.14 -4.22 21.04
N GLN A 69 -20.57 -4.19 22.31
CA GLN A 69 -21.97 -4.38 22.69
C GLN A 69 -22.82 -3.15 22.33
N ARG A 70 -22.34 -1.94 22.62
CA ARG A 70 -23.08 -0.69 22.34
C ARG A 70 -23.14 -0.37 20.84
N TYR A 71 -22.06 -0.61 20.11
CA TYR A 71 -21.89 -0.25 18.70
C TYR A 71 -21.40 -1.44 17.87
N PRO A 72 -22.23 -2.49 17.69
CA PRO A 72 -21.81 -3.75 17.08
C PRO A 72 -21.34 -3.62 15.63
N LYS A 73 -21.88 -2.65 14.87
CA LYS A 73 -21.44 -2.40 13.48
C LYS A 73 -20.08 -1.70 13.39
N LEU A 74 -19.66 -0.96 14.42
CA LEU A 74 -18.39 -0.24 14.44
C LEU A 74 -17.29 -1.03 15.15
N PHE A 75 -17.62 -1.77 16.21
CA PHE A 75 -16.63 -2.43 17.08
C PHE A 75 -16.78 -3.95 17.16
N GLY A 76 -17.81 -4.54 16.53
CA GLY A 76 -18.09 -5.97 16.57
C GLY A 76 -17.20 -6.83 15.67
N GLU A 77 -17.75 -7.92 15.14
CA GLU A 77 -17.00 -8.91 14.34
C GLU A 77 -16.52 -8.35 13.00
N ASN A 78 -17.41 -7.64 12.30
CA ASN A 78 -17.17 -7.01 11.00
C ASN A 78 -17.23 -5.48 11.12
N PRO A 79 -16.21 -4.85 11.73
CA PRO A 79 -16.25 -3.42 12.04
C PRO A 79 -16.18 -2.57 10.77
N LEU A 80 -16.98 -1.50 10.73
CA LEU A 80 -16.90 -0.48 9.69
C LEU A 80 -15.79 0.54 10.02
N PRO A 81 -15.15 1.17 9.01
CA PRO A 81 -14.15 2.21 9.27
C PRO A 81 -14.73 3.40 10.02
N LEU A 82 -13.99 3.89 11.02
CA LEU A 82 -14.47 4.98 11.88
C LEU A 82 -14.27 6.35 11.23
N LYS A 83 -15.21 7.27 11.50
CA LYS A 83 -15.11 8.70 11.22
C LYS A 83 -13.84 9.28 11.87
N ARG A 84 -13.23 10.27 11.22
CA ARG A 84 -12.14 11.05 11.82
C ARG A 84 -12.66 11.83 13.02
N GLY A 85 -11.99 11.74 14.16
CA GLY A 85 -12.47 12.36 15.39
C GLY A 85 -13.57 11.57 16.12
N ILE A 86 -13.74 10.27 15.83
CA ILE A 86 -14.70 9.41 16.54
C ILE A 86 -14.49 9.38 18.06
N PHE A 87 -13.28 9.70 18.53
CA PHE A 87 -12.99 9.84 19.96
C PHE A 87 -13.83 10.94 20.60
N GLN A 88 -13.92 12.12 19.97
CA GLN A 88 -14.71 13.23 20.49
C GLN A 88 -16.21 12.89 20.50
N ASP A 89 -16.68 12.25 19.43
CA ASP A 89 -18.07 11.80 19.33
C ASP A 89 -18.41 10.80 20.47
N LEU A 90 -17.52 9.83 20.73
CA LEU A 90 -17.70 8.85 21.81
C LEU A 90 -17.60 9.47 23.20
N ALA A 91 -16.65 10.37 23.44
CA ALA A 91 -16.49 11.05 24.72
C ALA A 91 -17.68 11.97 25.03
N SER A 92 -18.28 12.57 24.01
CA SER A 92 -19.47 13.42 24.16
C SER A 92 -20.73 12.59 24.40
N ALA A 93 -20.87 11.46 23.70
CA ALA A 93 -22.01 10.56 23.84
C ALA A 93 -21.98 9.76 25.15
N HIS A 94 -20.79 9.44 25.66
CA HIS A 94 -20.59 8.65 26.88
C HIS A 94 -19.56 9.30 27.81
N PRO A 95 -19.95 10.36 28.55
CA PRO A 95 -19.06 11.06 29.48
C PRO A 95 -18.55 10.20 30.63
N GLU A 96 -19.20 9.08 30.92
CA GLU A 96 -18.81 8.12 31.95
C GLU A 96 -17.55 7.31 31.59
N LEU A 97 -17.16 7.29 30.30
CA LEU A 97 -16.01 6.52 29.84
C LEU A 97 -14.69 7.23 30.17
N GLN A 98 -13.75 6.49 30.74
CA GLN A 98 -12.42 7.02 31.04
C GLN A 98 -11.66 7.31 29.74
N ALA A 99 -11.33 8.59 29.50
CA ALA A 99 -10.70 9.07 28.27
C ALA A 99 -9.41 8.31 27.89
N GLU A 100 -8.54 8.01 28.85
CA GLU A 100 -7.30 7.29 28.60
C GLU A 100 -7.53 5.82 28.21
N ALA A 101 -8.50 5.15 28.85
CA ALA A 101 -8.89 3.80 28.45
C ALA A 101 -9.53 3.80 27.05
N LEU A 102 -10.32 4.81 26.72
CA LEU A 102 -10.94 4.96 25.40
C LEU A 102 -9.90 5.14 24.29
N LYS A 103 -8.90 6.01 24.49
CA LYS A 103 -7.78 6.16 23.54
C LYS A 103 -7.07 4.84 23.30
N GLN A 104 -6.79 4.08 24.37
CA GLN A 104 -6.14 2.78 24.27
C GLN A 104 -7.02 1.77 23.53
N ALA A 105 -8.31 1.68 23.86
CA ALA A 105 -9.26 0.79 23.20
C ALA A 105 -9.37 1.09 21.70
N LEU A 106 -9.46 2.36 21.31
CA LEU A 106 -9.45 2.79 19.90
C LEU A 106 -8.12 2.43 19.21
N GLY A 107 -7.00 2.60 19.90
CA GLY A 107 -5.69 2.18 19.42
C GLY A 107 -5.62 0.67 19.17
N LEU A 108 -6.16 -0.15 20.08
CA LEU A 108 -6.28 -1.61 19.91
C LEU A 108 -7.19 -1.98 18.73
N HIS A 109 -8.31 -1.29 18.60
CA HIS A 109 -9.31 -1.55 17.58
C HIS A 109 -8.77 -1.26 16.17
N THR A 110 -8.19 -0.07 15.97
CA THR A 110 -7.72 0.39 14.65
C THR A 110 -6.50 -0.37 14.12
N ARG A 111 -5.73 -1.01 14.99
CA ARG A 111 -4.63 -1.91 14.61
C ARG A 111 -5.06 -3.38 14.47
N SER A 112 -6.31 -3.72 14.75
CA SER A 112 -6.80 -5.09 14.67
C SER A 112 -6.86 -5.59 13.22
N GLN A 113 -6.74 -6.91 13.01
CA GLN A 113 -6.78 -7.48 11.65
C GLN A 113 -8.12 -7.21 10.96
N ARG A 114 -9.24 -7.39 11.67
CA ARG A 114 -10.60 -7.13 11.15
C ARG A 114 -10.80 -5.69 10.70
N TYR A 115 -10.30 -4.72 11.49
CA TYR A 115 -10.40 -3.31 11.13
C TYR A 115 -9.57 -2.98 9.88
N LEU A 116 -8.34 -3.47 9.81
CA LEU A 116 -7.50 -3.30 8.62
C LEU A 116 -8.14 -3.93 7.37
N GLN A 117 -8.86 -5.04 7.50
CA GLN A 117 -9.60 -5.64 6.39
C GLN A 117 -10.74 -4.73 5.91
N ALA A 118 -11.49 -4.11 6.82
CA ALA A 118 -12.53 -3.15 6.46
C ALA A 118 -11.98 -1.91 5.74
N VAL A 119 -10.86 -1.37 6.22
CA VAL A 119 -10.17 -0.22 5.61
C VAL A 119 -9.56 -0.60 4.25
N ALA A 120 -8.91 -1.75 4.14
CA ALA A 120 -8.40 -2.28 2.87
C ALA A 120 -9.52 -2.57 1.87
N ASN A 121 -10.76 -2.74 2.35
CA ASN A 121 -11.94 -2.83 1.52
C ASN A 121 -12.54 -1.48 1.10
N SER A 122 -11.82 -0.37 1.33
CA SER A 122 -12.19 1.01 0.94
C SER A 122 -13.62 1.40 1.31
N GLN A 123 -14.16 0.85 2.41
CA GLN A 123 -15.50 1.20 2.87
C GLN A 123 -15.52 2.62 3.42
N ALA A 124 -16.59 3.37 3.14
CA ALA A 124 -16.74 4.73 3.64
C ALA A 124 -16.71 4.77 5.18
N ARG A 125 -16.10 5.82 5.72
CA ARG A 125 -16.02 6.08 7.16
C ARG A 125 -17.40 6.39 7.71
N ARG A 126 -17.70 5.84 8.89
CA ARG A 126 -19.00 5.94 9.55
C ARG A 126 -18.92 6.68 10.88
N ASP A 127 -19.92 7.51 11.13
CA ASP A 127 -20.16 8.09 12.47
C ASP A 127 -20.82 7.07 13.41
N LEU A 128 -21.16 7.51 14.63
CA LEU A 128 -21.82 6.67 15.64
C LEU A 128 -23.23 6.23 15.22
N GLN A 129 -23.87 6.99 14.34
CA GLN A 129 -25.20 6.74 13.78
C GLN A 129 -25.15 5.90 12.49
N LEU A 130 -23.96 5.47 12.07
CA LEU A 130 -23.69 4.68 10.86
C LEU A 130 -23.89 5.42 9.54
N HIS A 131 -23.98 6.75 9.54
CA HIS A 131 -23.99 7.53 8.31
C HIS A 131 -22.61 7.54 7.65
N ALA A 132 -22.58 7.49 6.33
CA ALA A 132 -21.34 7.65 5.56
C ALA A 132 -20.92 9.11 5.60
N VAL A 133 -19.78 9.39 6.22
CA VAL A 133 -19.29 10.77 6.39
C VAL A 133 -18.22 11.11 5.37
N GLU A 134 -17.32 10.15 5.08
CA GLU A 134 -16.16 10.39 4.25
C GLU A 134 -15.82 9.13 3.45
N PRO A 135 -15.53 9.23 2.13
CA PRO A 135 -15.00 8.11 1.37
C PRO A 135 -13.63 7.69 1.92
N MET A 136 -13.28 6.41 1.79
CA MET A 136 -11.95 5.96 2.18
C MET A 136 -10.91 6.44 1.18
N ALA A 137 -9.96 7.26 1.62
CA ALA A 137 -8.83 7.66 0.79
C ALA A 137 -7.98 6.45 0.35
N VAL A 138 -7.46 6.51 -0.88
CA VAL A 138 -6.72 5.40 -1.50
C VAL A 138 -5.47 5.07 -0.69
N GLU A 139 -4.76 6.09 -0.22
CA GLU A 139 -3.58 6.00 0.64
C GLU A 139 -3.84 5.11 1.85
N HIS A 140 -4.95 5.37 2.56
CA HIS A 140 -5.32 4.62 3.76
C HIS A 140 -5.68 3.17 3.45
N SER A 141 -6.45 2.95 2.38
CA SER A 141 -6.83 1.60 1.95
C SER A 141 -5.60 0.77 1.53
N PHE A 142 -4.66 1.39 0.81
CA PHE A 142 -3.41 0.78 0.38
C PHE A 142 -2.51 0.46 1.57
N HIS A 143 -2.32 1.40 2.51
CA HIS A 143 -1.53 1.17 3.71
C HIS A 143 -2.10 0.03 4.57
N ALA A 144 -3.42 -0.07 4.70
CA ALA A 144 -4.06 -1.17 5.41
C ALA A 144 -3.83 -2.51 4.70
N LEU A 145 -3.93 -2.55 3.37
CA LEU A 145 -3.65 -3.75 2.58
C LEU A 145 -2.18 -4.18 2.69
N ALA A 146 -1.25 -3.23 2.59
CA ALA A 146 0.19 -3.45 2.77
C ALA A 146 0.52 -3.98 4.18
N GLU A 147 -0.12 -3.46 5.23
CA GLU A 147 0.08 -3.97 6.58
C GLU A 147 -0.48 -5.39 6.76
N LEU A 148 -1.62 -5.72 6.15
CA LEU A 148 -2.13 -7.10 6.13
C LEU A 148 -1.18 -8.06 5.41
N TYR A 149 -0.56 -7.62 4.32
CA TYR A 149 0.48 -8.37 3.62
C TYR A 149 1.70 -8.60 4.52
N ARG A 150 2.24 -7.55 5.17
CA ARG A 150 3.35 -7.68 6.12
C ARG A 150 3.03 -8.66 7.24
N ARG A 151 1.79 -8.66 7.77
CA ARG A 151 1.34 -9.64 8.77
C ARG A 151 1.32 -11.06 8.22
N LYS A 152 0.86 -11.26 6.98
CA LYS A 152 0.92 -12.57 6.31
C LYS A 152 2.36 -13.03 6.11
N GLN A 153 3.26 -12.16 5.67
CA GLN A 153 4.68 -12.48 5.52
C GLN A 153 5.35 -12.85 6.85
N ARG A 154 5.09 -12.09 7.92
CA ARG A 154 5.57 -12.44 9.27
C ARG A 154 5.08 -13.81 9.72
N ARG A 155 3.80 -14.14 9.50
CA ARG A 155 3.28 -15.48 9.81
C ARG A 155 3.91 -16.58 8.97
N ALA A 156 4.12 -16.34 7.68
CA ALA A 156 4.80 -17.28 6.80
C ALA A 156 6.25 -17.54 7.26
N ALA A 157 6.98 -16.49 7.65
CA ALA A 157 8.33 -16.60 8.19
C ALA A 157 8.39 -17.33 9.55
N GLN A 158 7.32 -17.28 10.33
CA GLN A 158 7.20 -17.95 11.64
C GLN A 158 6.65 -19.38 11.55
N ALA A 159 6.42 -19.92 10.34
CA ALA A 159 5.90 -21.27 10.21
C ALA A 159 6.87 -22.30 10.81
N ALA A 160 6.31 -23.28 11.53
CA ALA A 160 7.07 -24.28 12.29
C ALA A 160 7.92 -25.18 11.38
N GLN A 161 7.42 -25.51 10.19
CA GLN A 161 8.15 -26.27 9.18
C GLN A 161 8.86 -25.32 8.23
N GLU A 162 10.21 -25.34 8.23
CA GLU A 162 11.05 -24.51 7.36
C GLU A 162 10.73 -24.71 5.87
N SER A 163 10.50 -25.96 5.46
CA SER A 163 10.19 -26.33 4.07
C SER A 163 8.91 -25.68 3.54
N GLN A 164 7.97 -25.32 4.43
CA GLN A 164 6.71 -24.66 4.05
C GLN A 164 6.84 -23.14 3.93
N ARG A 165 7.89 -22.53 4.50
CA ARG A 165 8.01 -21.05 4.53
C ARG A 165 8.05 -20.44 3.13
N PRO A 166 8.83 -20.94 2.15
CA PRO A 166 8.84 -20.36 0.79
C PRO A 166 7.45 -20.38 0.13
N ALA A 167 6.73 -21.50 0.25
CA ALA A 167 5.39 -21.65 -0.31
C ALA A 167 4.38 -20.67 0.32
N LEU A 168 4.40 -20.51 1.65
CA LEU A 168 3.52 -19.57 2.35
C LEU A 168 3.86 -18.10 2.02
N GLN A 169 5.14 -17.78 1.82
CA GLN A 169 5.56 -16.44 1.40
C GLN A 169 5.12 -16.14 -0.04
N GLN A 170 5.21 -17.12 -0.94
CA GLN A 170 4.69 -17.03 -2.31
C GLN A 170 3.17 -16.84 -2.31
N GLN A 171 2.44 -17.64 -1.54
CA GLN A 171 0.99 -17.48 -1.38
C GLN A 171 0.61 -16.10 -0.83
N ALA A 172 1.40 -15.54 0.10
CA ALA A 172 1.19 -14.19 0.61
C ALA A 172 1.40 -13.11 -0.47
N ARG A 173 2.40 -13.28 -1.34
CA ARG A 173 2.66 -12.39 -2.48
C ARG A 173 1.52 -12.43 -3.50
N GLU A 174 1.11 -13.62 -3.93
CA GLU A 174 0.01 -13.80 -4.87
C GLU A 174 -1.30 -13.21 -4.33
N TRP A 175 -1.60 -13.45 -3.05
CA TRP A 175 -2.76 -12.85 -2.38
C TRP A 175 -2.71 -11.31 -2.42
N PHE A 176 -1.53 -10.72 -2.20
CA PHE A 176 -1.38 -9.27 -2.21
C PHE A 176 -1.54 -8.70 -3.63
N GLN A 177 -0.94 -9.33 -4.64
CA GLN A 177 -1.08 -8.93 -6.04
C GLN A 177 -2.54 -8.96 -6.50
N GLN A 178 -3.26 -10.06 -6.21
CA GLN A 178 -4.69 -10.18 -6.53
C GLN A 178 -5.54 -9.11 -5.82
N ARG A 179 -5.25 -8.84 -4.55
CA ARG A 179 -5.96 -7.81 -3.79
C ARG A 179 -5.65 -6.40 -4.29
N LEU A 180 -4.43 -6.16 -4.75
CA LEU A 180 -4.02 -4.88 -5.28
C LEU A 180 -4.71 -4.57 -6.61
N GLY A 181 -4.78 -5.55 -7.53
CA GLY A 181 -5.56 -5.41 -8.76
C GLY A 181 -7.01 -5.03 -8.48
N LYS A 182 -7.67 -5.75 -7.56
CA LYS A 182 -9.05 -5.42 -7.14
C LYS A 182 -9.18 -4.05 -6.48
N ALA A 183 -8.16 -3.61 -5.74
CA ALA A 183 -8.16 -2.30 -5.09
C ALA A 183 -8.05 -1.17 -6.14
N ILE A 184 -7.21 -1.34 -7.16
CA ILE A 184 -7.09 -0.41 -8.29
C ILE A 184 -8.44 -0.33 -9.02
N GLU A 185 -9.03 -1.47 -9.39
CA GLU A 185 -10.32 -1.52 -10.09
C GLU A 185 -11.45 -0.85 -9.28
N ARG A 186 -11.56 -1.16 -7.99
CA ARG A 186 -12.60 -0.59 -7.12
C ARG A 186 -12.40 0.91 -6.88
N SER A 187 -11.17 1.41 -6.93
CA SER A 187 -10.90 2.83 -6.72
C SER A 187 -11.57 3.71 -7.78
N GLY A 188 -11.83 3.17 -8.97
CA GLY A 188 -12.34 3.93 -10.11
C GLY A 188 -11.34 4.94 -10.69
N LEU A 189 -10.12 5.05 -10.13
CA LEU A 189 -9.09 5.95 -10.61
C LEU A 189 -8.37 5.38 -11.82
N ALA A 190 -7.83 6.26 -12.66
CA ALA A 190 -6.79 5.89 -13.62
C ALA A 190 -5.61 5.25 -12.89
N ALA A 191 -5.00 4.22 -13.48
CA ALA A 191 -3.94 3.45 -12.84
C ALA A 191 -2.76 4.33 -12.37
N GLN A 192 -2.39 5.35 -13.16
CA GLN A 192 -1.32 6.28 -12.77
C GLN A 192 -1.71 7.17 -11.57
N ALA A 193 -2.96 7.64 -11.50
CA ALA A 193 -3.45 8.41 -10.36
C ALA A 193 -3.47 7.57 -9.08
N TYR A 194 -3.85 6.28 -9.19
CA TYR A 194 -3.74 5.34 -8.07
C TYR A 194 -2.28 5.20 -7.61
N ALA A 195 -1.32 5.07 -8.54
CA ALA A 195 0.11 4.94 -8.21
C ALA A 195 0.66 6.16 -7.45
N GLN A 196 0.22 7.37 -7.80
CA GLN A 196 0.63 8.60 -7.13
C GLN A 196 0.15 8.66 -5.68
N ALA A 197 -1.07 8.21 -5.41
CA ALA A 197 -1.63 8.12 -4.05
C ALA A 197 -1.01 6.96 -3.25
N ALA A 198 -0.89 5.78 -3.85
CA ALA A 198 -0.51 4.53 -3.17
C ALA A 198 1.01 4.38 -2.99
N GLN A 199 1.66 5.24 -2.21
CA GLN A 199 3.12 5.18 -2.03
C GLN A 199 3.57 4.25 -0.89
N SER A 200 4.71 3.59 -1.08
CA SER A 200 5.36 2.74 -0.06
C SER A 200 6.87 2.97 -0.05
N ARG A 201 7.48 2.86 1.14
CA ARG A 201 8.95 2.87 1.32
C ARG A 201 9.57 1.47 1.18
N ASP A 202 8.75 0.44 1.12
CA ASP A 202 9.16 -0.95 1.03
C ASP A 202 9.33 -1.33 -0.46
N PRO A 203 10.54 -1.70 -0.91
CA PRO A 203 10.83 -1.92 -2.33
C PRO A 203 10.07 -3.11 -2.91
N ASP A 204 9.83 -4.18 -2.13
CA ASP A 204 9.07 -5.34 -2.60
C ASP A 204 7.60 -4.96 -2.86
N ILE A 205 7.01 -4.18 -1.95
CA ILE A 205 5.64 -3.68 -2.09
C ILE A 205 5.54 -2.74 -3.29
N LEU A 206 6.54 -1.87 -3.47
CA LEU A 206 6.60 -0.93 -4.59
C LEU A 206 6.69 -1.66 -5.95
N ALA A 207 7.52 -2.70 -6.05
CA ALA A 207 7.64 -3.50 -7.27
C ALA A 207 6.33 -4.22 -7.62
N MET A 208 5.65 -4.81 -6.64
CA MET A 208 4.33 -5.43 -6.86
C MET A 208 3.25 -4.40 -7.23
N LEU A 209 3.36 -3.17 -6.71
CA LEU A 209 2.49 -2.07 -7.12
C LEU A 209 2.73 -1.67 -8.57
N GLN A 210 3.98 -1.42 -8.97
CA GLN A 210 4.31 -1.08 -10.35
C GLN A 210 3.80 -2.14 -11.32
N ALA A 211 4.06 -3.41 -11.04
CA ALA A 211 3.54 -4.51 -11.87
C ALA A 211 2.00 -4.50 -11.94
N ALA A 212 1.30 -4.27 -10.83
CA ALA A 212 -0.17 -4.21 -10.84
C ALA A 212 -0.70 -2.99 -11.63
N ILE A 213 0.01 -1.85 -11.58
CA ILE A 213 -0.33 -0.66 -12.35
C ILE A 213 -0.13 -0.91 -13.84
N GLU A 214 0.99 -1.51 -14.25
CA GLU A 214 1.25 -1.90 -15.64
C GLU A 214 0.19 -2.87 -16.19
N GLN A 215 -0.20 -3.88 -15.40
CA GLN A 215 -1.27 -4.78 -15.81
C GLN A 215 -2.61 -4.03 -15.95
N ALA A 216 -2.92 -3.11 -15.03
CA ALA A 216 -4.12 -2.31 -15.09
C ALA A 216 -4.14 -1.34 -16.28
N THR A 217 -2.99 -0.74 -16.65
CA THR A 217 -2.88 0.14 -17.84
C THR A 217 -3.03 -0.66 -19.13
N LEU A 218 -2.38 -1.81 -19.25
CA LEU A 218 -2.54 -2.71 -20.40
C LEU A 218 -3.99 -3.16 -20.56
N GLN A 219 -4.63 -3.57 -19.47
CA GLN A 219 -6.03 -3.95 -19.48
C GLN A 219 -6.93 -2.77 -19.87
N ALA A 220 -6.66 -1.56 -19.39
CA ALA A 220 -7.40 -0.37 -19.79
C ALA A 220 -7.26 -0.06 -21.29
N ALA A 221 -6.05 -0.16 -21.83
CA ALA A 221 -5.80 0.06 -23.26
C ALA A 221 -6.51 -0.99 -24.13
N ARG A 222 -6.48 -2.27 -23.71
CA ARG A 222 -7.23 -3.34 -24.38
C ARG A 222 -8.74 -3.07 -24.37
N GLU A 223 -9.29 -2.70 -23.23
CA GLU A 223 -10.71 -2.36 -23.07
C GLU A 223 -11.12 -1.19 -23.97
N GLN A 224 -10.27 -0.17 -24.06
CA GLN A 224 -10.49 0.99 -24.92
C GLN A 224 -10.44 0.64 -26.41
N ALA A 225 -9.45 -0.14 -26.84
CA ALA A 225 -9.38 -0.60 -28.23
C ALA A 225 -10.59 -1.48 -28.61
N MET A 226 -11.08 -2.30 -27.68
CA MET A 226 -12.30 -3.09 -27.88
C MET A 226 -13.55 -2.22 -27.95
N LEU A 227 -13.63 -1.14 -27.18
CA LEU A 227 -14.72 -0.17 -27.30
C LEU A 227 -14.73 0.52 -28.67
N GLU A 228 -13.57 0.95 -29.15
CA GLU A 228 -13.45 1.58 -30.47
C GLU A 228 -13.79 0.61 -31.60
N ALA A 229 -13.34 -0.65 -31.52
CA ALA A 229 -13.72 -1.70 -32.47
C ALA A 229 -15.23 -1.97 -32.47
N PHE A 230 -15.86 -2.00 -31.29
CA PHE A 230 -17.31 -2.15 -31.17
C PHE A 230 -18.05 -0.98 -31.82
N GLU A 231 -17.67 0.26 -31.47
CA GLU A 231 -18.25 1.49 -32.03
C GLU A 231 -18.07 1.58 -33.56
N ALA A 232 -16.93 1.17 -34.09
CA ALA A 232 -16.66 1.17 -35.53
C ALA A 232 -17.38 0.06 -36.29
N SER A 233 -17.59 -1.10 -35.66
CA SER A 233 -18.22 -2.26 -36.32
C SER A 233 -19.74 -2.09 -36.53
N GLY A 234 -20.41 -1.32 -35.66
CA GLY A 234 -21.87 -1.15 -35.70
C GLY A 234 -22.68 -2.42 -35.46
N VAL A 235 -22.05 -3.51 -35.01
CA VAL A 235 -22.73 -4.79 -34.77
C VAL A 235 -23.38 -4.83 -33.39
N GLU A 236 -24.37 -5.71 -33.24
CA GLU A 236 -25.02 -5.96 -31.95
C GLU A 236 -24.05 -6.61 -30.94
N LEU A 237 -24.26 -6.34 -29.65
CA LEU A 237 -23.37 -6.78 -28.56
C LEU A 237 -23.11 -8.29 -28.55
N ALA A 238 -24.13 -9.10 -28.79
CA ALA A 238 -24.00 -10.56 -28.79
C ALA A 238 -23.07 -11.06 -29.90
N GLN A 239 -23.17 -10.46 -31.09
CA GLN A 239 -22.32 -10.80 -32.24
C GLN A 239 -20.89 -10.32 -32.02
N PHE A 240 -20.71 -9.12 -31.44
CA PHE A 240 -19.39 -8.63 -31.05
C PHE A 240 -18.72 -9.56 -30.02
N ALA A 241 -19.47 -10.01 -29.02
CA ALA A 241 -18.97 -10.92 -28.00
C ALA A 241 -18.51 -12.25 -28.62
N GLU A 242 -19.31 -12.83 -29.52
CA GLU A 242 -18.96 -14.05 -30.25
C GLU A 242 -17.66 -13.88 -31.06
N MET A 243 -17.50 -12.77 -31.78
CA MET A 243 -16.32 -12.48 -32.60
C MET A 243 -14.99 -12.51 -31.81
N TYR A 244 -15.03 -12.14 -30.53
CA TYR A 244 -13.85 -12.14 -29.64
C TYR A 244 -13.83 -13.31 -28.64
N GLY A 245 -14.73 -14.29 -28.78
CA GLY A 245 -14.83 -15.43 -27.86
C GLY A 245 -15.20 -15.04 -26.43
N LEU A 246 -15.94 -13.94 -26.26
CA LEU A 246 -16.44 -13.43 -24.99
C LEU A 246 -17.90 -13.83 -24.77
N THR A 247 -18.33 -13.86 -23.52
CA THR A 247 -19.77 -13.90 -23.20
C THR A 247 -20.37 -12.51 -23.37
N ALA A 248 -21.67 -12.42 -23.71
CA ALA A 248 -22.36 -11.13 -23.85
C ALA A 248 -22.21 -10.26 -22.59
N GLN A 249 -22.34 -10.86 -21.40
CA GLN A 249 -22.16 -10.16 -20.12
C GLN A 249 -20.71 -9.67 -19.92
N ALA A 250 -19.71 -10.48 -20.28
CA ALA A 250 -18.31 -10.07 -20.16
C ALA A 250 -17.99 -8.91 -21.11
N ALA A 251 -18.48 -8.98 -22.35
CA ALA A 251 -18.35 -7.88 -23.31
C ALA A 251 -19.05 -6.61 -22.82
N GLU A 252 -20.27 -6.73 -22.28
CA GLU A 252 -21.01 -5.60 -21.71
C GLU A 252 -20.23 -4.92 -20.57
N HIS A 253 -19.80 -5.69 -19.58
CA HIS A 253 -19.05 -5.16 -18.42
C HIS A 253 -17.76 -4.46 -18.87
N MET A 254 -17.07 -5.04 -19.83
CA MET A 254 -15.84 -4.52 -20.41
C MET A 254 -16.06 -3.18 -21.12
N LEU A 255 -17.09 -3.10 -21.98
CA LEU A 255 -17.43 -1.88 -22.73
C LEU A 255 -17.95 -0.77 -21.79
N VAL A 256 -18.75 -1.12 -20.79
CA VAL A 256 -19.22 -0.17 -19.76
C VAL A 256 -18.02 0.40 -18.99
N ARG A 257 -17.07 -0.44 -18.57
CA ARG A 257 -15.83 0.01 -17.92
C ARG A 257 -15.01 0.94 -18.81
N ALA A 258 -14.82 0.59 -20.08
CA ALA A 258 -14.09 1.42 -21.03
C ALA A 258 -14.74 2.81 -21.18
N ARG A 259 -16.07 2.86 -21.34
CA ARG A 259 -16.83 4.12 -21.44
C ARG A 259 -16.68 4.98 -20.19
N LEU A 260 -16.78 4.37 -19.00
CA LEU A 260 -16.62 5.10 -17.74
C LEU A 260 -15.21 5.70 -17.58
N ARG A 261 -14.17 5.03 -18.10
CA ARG A 261 -12.79 5.55 -18.07
C ARG A 261 -12.51 6.61 -19.13
N ARG A 262 -13.27 6.61 -20.22
CA ARG A 262 -13.20 7.65 -21.28
C ARG A 262 -13.76 8.98 -20.79
N LEU A 263 -14.69 8.97 -19.83
CA LEU A 263 -15.19 10.20 -19.22
C LEU A 263 -14.05 10.89 -18.47
N PRO A 264 -13.85 12.21 -18.65
CA PRO A 264 -12.85 12.95 -17.90
C PRO A 264 -13.13 12.78 -16.40
N SER A 265 -12.06 12.60 -15.61
CA SER A 265 -12.20 12.58 -14.16
C SER A 265 -12.81 13.92 -13.71
N PRO A 266 -13.73 13.97 -12.74
CA PRO A 266 -14.34 15.22 -12.31
C PRO A 266 -13.33 16.27 -11.82
N ALA A 267 -12.09 15.87 -11.50
CA ALA A 267 -10.97 16.78 -11.22
C ALA A 267 -10.37 17.45 -12.47
N GLU A 268 -10.43 16.80 -13.64
CA GLU A 268 -9.95 17.32 -14.95
C GLU A 268 -11.05 18.03 -15.74
N ALA A 269 -12.33 17.85 -15.38
CA ALA A 269 -13.45 18.61 -15.96
C ALA A 269 -13.64 20.00 -15.32
N ALA A 270 -12.90 20.32 -14.24
CA ALA A 270 -12.99 21.58 -13.51
C ALA A 270 -12.05 22.74 -13.92
N PRO A 271 -11.14 22.67 -14.93
CA PRO A 271 -10.30 23.82 -15.26
C PRO A 271 -11.06 24.91 -16.05
N ASP A 272 -12.12 24.55 -16.78
CA ASP A 272 -12.82 25.51 -17.68
C ASP A 272 -13.80 26.44 -16.95
N ALA A 273 -14.29 26.06 -15.77
CA ALA A 273 -15.22 26.91 -15.00
C ALA A 273 -14.51 28.07 -14.27
N GLN A 274 -13.22 27.93 -13.95
CA GLN A 274 -12.46 28.98 -13.26
C GLN A 274 -11.82 29.98 -14.22
N ALA A 275 -11.56 29.61 -15.47
CA ALA A 275 -11.06 30.51 -16.50
C ALA A 275 -12.14 31.47 -17.04
N GLN A 276 -13.40 31.04 -17.09
CA GLN A 276 -14.52 31.89 -17.53
C GLN A 276 -14.98 32.90 -16.47
N ALA A 277 -14.69 32.67 -15.19
CA ALA A 277 -15.04 33.61 -14.11
C ALA A 277 -14.00 34.72 -13.87
N GLN A 278 -12.85 34.69 -14.55
CA GLN A 278 -11.80 35.74 -14.46
C GLN A 278 -11.77 36.67 -15.69
N ALA A 279 -12.70 36.48 -16.63
CA ALA A 279 -12.77 37.24 -17.88
C ALA A 279 -14.05 38.11 -18.01
N ASP A 280 -14.92 38.14 -16.99
CA ASP A 280 -16.09 39.03 -16.88
C ASP A 280 -15.93 40.04 -15.73
#